data_AF-A0A371F3H4-F1
#
_entry.id   AF-A0A371F3H4-F1
#
_cell.length_a   1.000
_cell.length_b   1.000
_cell.length_c   1.000
_cell.angle_alpha   90.00
_cell.angle_beta   90.00
_cell.angle_gamma   90.00
#
_symmetry.space_group_name_H-M   'P 1'
#
loop_
_entity.id
_entity.type
_entity.pdbx_description
1 polymer ?
#
loop_
_entity_poly.entity_id
_entity_poly.type
_entity_poly.pdbx_seq_one_letter_code
_entity_poly.pdbx_strand_id
1 'polypeptide(L)' 'MCIFMRRSGDTEVRCVRRQLMLEALANQLPSGTIRYLSKVAAIEESGFSKIVHLSDGTTIKTKIIKNEKKLK' A
#
# COMPACT_ATOMS: atom_id res chain seq x y z
N MET A 1 -14.38 16.45 7.26
CA MET A 1 -15.54 16.78 6.39
C MET A 1 -14.97 17.09 5.01
N CYS A 2 -15.30 16.34 3.96
CA CYS A 2 -14.79 16.59 2.61
C CYS A 2 -15.53 17.79 2.02
N ILE A 3 -15.01 18.99 2.23
CA ILE A 3 -15.50 20.24 1.67
C ILE A 3 -14.63 20.52 0.44
N PHE A 4 -15.02 20.04 -0.74
CA PHE A 4 -14.64 20.60 -2.06
C PHE A 4 -15.27 19.78 -3.19
N MET A 5 -16.56 19.98 -3.44
CA MET A 5 -17.20 19.48 -4.65
C MET A 5 -17.08 20.57 -5.73
N ARG A 6 -15.91 20.68 -6.37
CA ARG A 6 -15.78 21.45 -7.63
C ARG A 6 -16.38 20.60 -8.75
N ARG A 7 -17.34 21.14 -9.50
CA ARG A 7 -17.79 20.56 -10.77
C ARG A 7 -16.61 20.63 -11.76
N SER A 8 -16.10 19.48 -12.18
CA SER A 8 -15.04 19.38 -13.19
C SER A 8 -15.65 18.75 -14.45
N GLY A 9 -16.25 19.58 -15.31
CA GLY A 9 -16.81 19.15 -16.60
C GLY A 9 -17.77 17.96 -16.55
N ASP A 10 -17.79 17.15 -17.61
CA ASP A 10 -18.56 15.89 -17.75
C ASP A 10 -18.10 14.74 -16.83
N THR A 11 -17.17 14.99 -15.90
CA THR A 11 -16.63 13.96 -15.01
C THR A 11 -17.25 14.07 -13.62
N GLU A 12 -17.99 13.05 -13.20
CA GLU A 12 -18.50 12.97 -11.83
C GLU A 12 -17.37 12.69 -10.83
N VAL A 13 -16.95 13.73 -10.10
CA VAL A 13 -16.00 13.59 -8.98
C VAL A 13 -16.77 13.53 -7.66
N ARG A 14 -16.66 12.40 -6.96
CA ARG A 14 -17.23 12.22 -5.61
C ARG A 14 -16.11 12.17 -4.59
N CYS A 15 -16.14 13.07 -3.60
CA CYS A 15 -15.17 13.04 -2.53
C CYS A 15 -15.45 11.86 -1.59
N VAL A 16 -14.46 11.00 -1.40
CA VAL A 16 -14.51 9.90 -0.42
C VAL A 16 -13.52 10.20 0.71
N ARG A 17 -13.91 9.92 1.95
CA ARG A 17 -12.96 10.01 3.07
C ARG A 17 -11.95 8.87 2.93
N ARG A 18 -10.65 9.19 2.89
CA ARG A 18 -9.57 8.20 2.75
C ARG A 18 -9.71 7.03 3.73
N GLN A 19 -10.05 7.31 4.98
CA GLN A 19 -10.27 6.29 6.00
C GLN A 19 -11.35 5.28 5.58
N LEU A 20 -12.53 5.75 5.20
CA LEU A 20 -13.65 4.89 4.78
C LEU A 20 -13.29 4.05 3.55
N MET A 21 -12.56 4.64 2.59
CA MET A 21 -12.08 3.92 1.40
C MET A 21 -11.13 2.78 1.78
N LEU A 22 -10.16 3.04 2.67
CA LEU A 22 -9.19 2.04 3.09
C LEU A 22 -9.82 0.93 3.95
N GLU A 23 -10.74 1.29 4.84
CA GLU A 23 -11.51 0.32 5.64
C GLU A 23 -12.34 -0.60 4.72
N ALA A 24 -13.03 -0.04 3.74
CA ALA A 24 -13.78 -0.82 2.76
C ALA A 24 -12.88 -1.77 1.96
N LEU A 25 -11.71 -1.31 1.51
CA LEU A 25 -10.76 -2.17 0.79
C LEU A 25 -10.18 -3.29 1.67
N ALA A 26 -9.83 -2.98 2.92
CA ALA A 26 -9.30 -3.97 3.86
C ALA A 26 -10.33 -5.06 4.19
N ASN A 27 -11.60 -4.68 4.37
CA ASN A 27 -12.69 -5.61 4.67
C ASN A 27 -13.04 -6.57 3.54
N GLN A 28 -12.69 -6.22 2.30
CA GLN A 28 -12.92 -7.09 1.13
C GLN A 28 -11.80 -8.11 0.90
N LEU A 29 -10.71 -8.03 1.67
CA LEU A 29 -9.59 -8.97 1.55
C LEU A 29 -9.75 -10.13 2.53
N PRO A 30 -9.21 -11.32 2.21
CA PRO A 30 -9.11 -12.42 3.16
C PRO A 30 -8.37 -12.00 4.44
N SER A 31 -8.76 -12.59 5.57
CA SER A 31 -8.08 -12.37 6.85
C SER A 31 -6.59 -12.71 6.76
N GLY A 32 -5.76 -11.90 7.40
CA GLY A 32 -4.29 -12.06 7.39
C GLY A 32 -3.58 -11.48 6.16
N THR A 33 -4.28 -10.88 5.19
CA THR A 33 -3.64 -10.28 4.01
C THR A 33 -2.81 -9.04 4.35
N ILE A 34 -3.28 -8.19 5.27
CA ILE A 34 -2.62 -6.94 5.66
C ILE A 34 -1.86 -7.15 6.97
N ARG A 35 -0.56 -6.85 6.95
CA ARG A 35 0.29 -6.86 8.14
C ARG A 35 0.68 -5.43 8.54
N TYR A 36 0.19 -4.98 9.68
CA TYR A 36 0.53 -3.66 10.24
C TYR A 36 1.93 -3.68 10.89
N LEU A 37 2.41 -2.49 11.29
CA LEU A 37 3.72 -2.29 11.93
C LEU A 37 4.93 -2.80 11.12
N SER A 38 4.74 -2.99 9.81
CA SER A 38 5.73 -3.61 8.93
C SER A 38 6.44 -2.56 8.07
N LYS A 39 7.12 -1.61 8.72
CA LYS A 39 7.89 -0.60 8.00
C LYS A 39 9.13 -1.24 7.35
N VAL A 40 9.25 -1.10 6.04
CA VAL A 40 10.41 -1.60 5.28
C VAL A 40 11.63 -0.73 5.55
N ALA A 41 12.73 -1.38 5.97
CA ALA A 41 14.03 -0.75 6.23
C ALA A 41 15.01 -0.95 5.07
N ALA A 42 15.08 -2.18 4.52
CA ALA A 42 15.94 -2.49 3.38
C ALA A 42 15.34 -3.61 2.52
N ILE A 43 15.77 -3.68 1.26
CA ILE A 43 15.42 -4.76 0.33
C ILE A 43 16.70 -5.26 -0.31
N GLU A 44 16.91 -6.57 -0.24
CA GLU A 44 18.04 -7.26 -0.81
C GLU A 44 17.60 -8.21 -1.93
N GLU A 45 18.44 -8.37 -2.94
CA GLU A 45 18.21 -9.35 -4.01
C GLU A 45 18.89 -10.67 -3.65
N SER A 46 18.13 -11.76 -3.69
CA SER A 46 18.59 -13.13 -3.38
C SER A 46 18.14 -14.06 -4.49
N GLY A 47 18.95 -14.12 -5.56
CA GLY A 47 18.67 -14.90 -6.77
C GLY A 47 17.32 -14.52 -7.40
N PHE A 48 16.42 -15.49 -7.52
CA PHE A 48 15.06 -15.31 -8.06
C PHE A 48 14.04 -14.77 -7.03
N SER A 49 14.52 -14.35 -5.86
CA SER A 49 13.69 -13.84 -4.78
C SER A 49 14.29 -12.57 -4.18
N LYS A 50 13.47 -11.82 -3.45
CA LYS A 50 13.85 -10.61 -2.74
C LYS A 50 13.63 -10.83 -1.25
N ILE A 51 14.55 -10.31 -0.46
CA ILE A 51 14.49 -10.35 0.99
C ILE A 51 14.15 -8.93 1.45
N VAL A 52 13.08 -8.79 2.22
CA VAL A 52 12.62 -7.53 2.79
C VAL A 52 12.97 -7.53 4.27
N HIS A 53 13.82 -6.59 4.66
CA HIS A 53 14.15 -6.32 6.05
C HIS A 53 13.22 -5.24 6.57
N LEU A 54 12.55 -5.52 7.68
CA LEU A 54 11.69 -4.56 8.34
C LEU A 54 12.41 -3.90 9.51
N SER A 55 11.91 -2.74 9.94
CA SER A 55 12.52 -1.98 11.03
C SER A 55 12.44 -2.67 12.39
N ASP A 56 11.55 -3.66 12.54
CA ASP A 56 11.40 -4.48 13.74
C ASP A 56 12.39 -5.67 13.77
N GLY A 57 13.26 -5.81 12.75
CA GLY A 57 14.19 -6.93 12.61
C GLY A 57 13.60 -8.16 11.94
N THR A 58 12.29 -8.18 11.63
CA THR A 58 11.67 -9.28 10.90
C THR A 58 12.10 -9.28 9.44
N THR A 59 12.33 -10.48 8.89
CA THR A 59 12.67 -10.66 7.48
C THR A 59 11.56 -11.38 6.72
N ILE A 60 11.21 -10.90 5.53
CA ILE A 60 10.20 -11.53 4.65
C ILE A 60 10.83 -11.85 3.29
N LYS A 61 10.73 -13.11 2.85
CA LYS A 61 11.16 -13.54 1.51
C LYS A 61 9.99 -13.51 0.55
N THR A 62 10.16 -12.87 -0.60
CA THR A 62 9.11 -12.76 -1.63
C THR A 62 9.69 -12.90 -3.03
N LYS A 63 8.89 -13.34 -4.00
CA LYS A 63 9.30 -13.42 -5.41
C LYS A 63 9.30 -12.04 -6.08
N ILE A 64 8.30 -11.22 -5.77
CA ILE A 64 8.04 -9.95 -6.47
C ILE A 64 7.74 -8.87 -5.43
N ILE A 65 8.28 -7.68 -5.67
CA ILE A 65 7.92 -6.44 -4.96
C ILE A 65 7.62 -5.39 -6.03
N LYS A 66 6.45 -4.77 -5.94
CA LYS A 66 6.14 -3.58 -6.72
C LYS A 66 6.65 -2.38 -5.91
N ASN A 67 7.78 -1.80 -6.30
CA ASN A 67 8.28 -0.56 -5.72
C ASN A 67 8.00 0.58 -6.71
N GLU A 68 7.33 1.65 -6.26
CA GLU A 68 7.06 2.84 -7.08
C GLU A 68 8.20 3.87 -7.02
N LYS A 69 9.32 3.54 -6.37
CA LYS A 69 10.55 4.35 -6.39
C LYS A 69 11.71 3.62 -7.08
N LYS A 70 11.63 3.50 -8.40
CA LYS A 70 12.81 3.56 -9.29
C LYS A 70 12.72 4.87 -10.09
N LEU A 71 12.68 6.00 -9.40
CA LEU A 71 13.00 7.28 -10.04
C LEU A 71 14.42 7.62 -9.61
N LYS A 72 15.35 7.44 -10.56
CA LYS A 72 16.67 8.07 -10.51
C LYS A 72 16.49 9.58 -10.44
#